data_AF-A0A537Z2J7-F1
#
_entry.id   AF-A0A537Z2J7-F1
#
_cell.length_a   1.000
_cell.length_b   1.000
_cell.length_c   1.000
_cell.angle_alpha   90.00
_cell.angle_beta   90.00
_cell.angle_gamma   90.00
#
_symmetry.space_group_name_H-M   'P 1'
#
loop_
_entity.id
_entity.type
_entity.pdbx_description
1 polymer ?
#
loop_
_entity_poly.entity_id
_entity_poly.type
_entity_poly.pdbx_seq_one_letter_code
_entity_poly.pdbx_strand_id
1 'polypeptide(L)'
;MTAKLSAAAVWRITPALVAALDERLGPPLDSYINGSQVWLLDDARSGDPVAEPAAGDARALEWHLHPVGGYRPPRDCPTYELWDQVSGQLAAGVDPAALVLGSERRPLTSLWDGLESFAVFGAEPEPAELGQLVTEVLGIAPDAVGLVDHERIGDVWERSDRAASLIALLFDELRGAPGDMTG
;
A
#
# COMPACT_ATOMS: atom_id res chain seq x y z
N MET A 1 2.44 -5.98 26.89
CA MET A 1 1.32 -5.23 26.28
C MET A 1 0.60 -6.21 25.36
N THR A 2 -0.72 -6.19 25.33
CA THR A 2 -1.47 -7.02 24.37
C THR A 2 -1.33 -6.38 23.00
N ALA A 3 -0.90 -7.14 21.99
CA ALA A 3 -0.79 -6.66 20.62
C ALA A 3 -2.13 -6.08 20.16
N LYS A 4 -2.10 -4.90 19.54
CA LYS A 4 -3.29 -4.31 18.91
C LYS A 4 -3.39 -4.85 17.49
N LEU A 5 -4.33 -5.76 17.27
CA LEU A 5 -4.66 -6.23 15.93
C LEU A 5 -5.58 -5.23 15.23
N SER A 6 -5.32 -4.96 13.96
CA SER A 6 -6.21 -4.15 13.11
C SER A 6 -6.41 -4.79 11.74
N ALA A 7 -7.52 -4.48 11.07
CA ALA A 7 -7.81 -5.02 9.75
C ALA A 7 -6.92 -4.37 8.67
N ALA A 8 -6.31 -5.18 7.83
CA ALA A 8 -5.52 -4.74 6.67
C ALA A 8 -5.89 -5.54 5.42
N ALA A 9 -5.89 -4.87 4.27
CA ALA A 9 -6.01 -5.44 2.94
C ALA A 9 -4.70 -5.23 2.17
N VAL A 10 -4.22 -6.26 1.47
CA VAL A 10 -2.88 -6.28 0.88
C VAL A 10 -2.92 -6.79 -0.56
N TRP A 11 -2.15 -6.13 -1.43
CA TRP A 11 -1.95 -6.51 -2.83
C TRP A 11 -0.46 -6.60 -3.14
N ARG A 12 -0.07 -7.49 -4.05
CA ARG A 12 1.24 -7.46 -4.70
C ARG A 12 1.27 -6.39 -5.78
N ILE A 13 2.44 -5.80 -5.97
CA ILE A 13 2.61 -4.84 -7.06
C ILE A 13 2.39 -5.51 -8.41
N THR A 14 1.59 -4.87 -9.25
CA THR A 14 1.41 -5.22 -10.66
C THR A 14 1.23 -3.93 -11.47
N PRO A 15 1.47 -3.94 -12.79
CA PRO A 15 1.15 -2.80 -13.64
C PRO A 15 -0.34 -2.41 -13.56
N ALA A 16 -1.23 -3.41 -13.45
CA ALA A 16 -2.67 -3.19 -13.30
C ALA A 16 -3.01 -2.47 -11.98
N LEU A 17 -2.30 -2.80 -10.90
CA LEU A 17 -2.46 -2.11 -9.62
C LEU A 17 -2.03 -0.65 -9.70
N VAL A 18 -0.89 -0.35 -10.33
CA VAL A 18 -0.42 1.04 -10.53
C VAL A 18 -1.43 1.82 -11.38
N ALA A 19 -1.93 1.23 -12.46
CA ALA A 19 -2.95 1.86 -13.30
C ALA A 19 -4.25 2.15 -12.52
N ALA A 20 -4.71 1.21 -11.69
CA ALA A 20 -5.90 1.41 -10.87
C ALA A 20 -5.71 2.50 -9.81
N LEU A 21 -4.55 2.55 -9.16
CA LEU A 21 -4.20 3.62 -8.21
C LEU A 21 -4.22 5.00 -8.90
N ASP A 22 -3.59 5.11 -10.06
CA ASP A 22 -3.54 6.37 -10.84
C ASP A 22 -4.95 6.80 -11.31
N GLU A 23 -5.75 5.86 -11.82
CA GLU A 23 -7.12 6.13 -12.31
C GLU A 23 -8.08 6.49 -11.17
N ARG A 24 -7.98 5.81 -10.02
CA ARG A 24 -9.00 5.85 -8.96
C ARG A 24 -8.66 6.74 -7.78
N LEU A 25 -7.39 6.80 -7.40
CA LEU A 25 -6.92 7.61 -6.27
C LEU A 25 -6.18 8.87 -6.72
N GLY A 26 -5.72 8.91 -7.98
CA GLY A 26 -4.89 9.99 -8.50
C GLY A 26 -3.47 9.98 -7.91
N PRO A 27 -2.75 11.11 -7.96
CA PRO A 27 -1.40 11.19 -7.40
C PRO A 27 -1.40 10.97 -5.88
N PRO A 28 -0.32 10.41 -5.33
CA PRO A 28 -0.19 10.23 -3.88
C PRO A 28 -0.25 11.56 -3.14
N LEU A 29 -0.84 11.52 -1.95
CA LEU A 29 -0.85 12.64 -1.01
C LEU A 29 0.57 12.99 -0.57
N ASP A 30 1.42 11.98 -0.34
CA ASP A 30 2.83 12.17 -0.01
C ASP A 30 3.70 11.04 -0.58
N SER A 31 4.97 11.39 -0.82
CA SER A 31 5.99 10.52 -1.40
C SER A 31 7.25 10.60 -0.55
N TYR A 32 7.64 9.49 0.08
CA TYR A 32 8.76 9.47 1.01
C TYR A 32 10.08 9.05 0.35
N ILE A 33 11.19 9.56 0.88
CA ILE A 33 12.55 9.25 0.40
C ILE A 33 12.91 7.76 0.49
N ASN A 34 12.22 7.01 1.35
CA ASN A 34 12.35 5.55 1.46
C ASN A 34 11.59 4.80 0.35
N GLY A 35 10.92 5.50 -0.57
CA GLY A 35 10.19 4.93 -1.70
C GLY A 35 8.69 4.78 -1.47
N SER A 36 8.19 4.90 -0.24
CA SER A 36 6.76 4.77 0.06
C SER A 36 5.92 5.86 -0.61
N GLN A 37 4.73 5.50 -1.06
CA GLN A 37 3.70 6.44 -1.54
C GLN A 37 2.45 6.28 -0.68
N VAL A 38 1.82 7.39 -0.30
CA VAL A 38 0.69 7.38 0.63
C VAL A 38 -0.50 8.13 0.04
N TRP A 39 -1.69 7.56 0.19
CA TRP A 39 -2.97 8.23 -0.05
C TRP A 39 -3.82 8.14 1.22
N LEU A 40 -4.67 9.15 1.43
CA LEU A 40 -5.67 9.19 2.49
C LEU A 40 -7.02 9.52 1.88
N LEU A 41 -8.00 8.64 2.06
CA LEU A 41 -9.35 8.78 1.52
C LEU A 41 -10.39 8.62 2.64
N ASP A 42 -11.51 9.35 2.52
CA ASP A 42 -12.70 9.09 3.32
C ASP A 42 -13.32 7.73 2.95
N ASP A 43 -13.96 7.04 3.89
CA ASP A 43 -14.77 5.84 3.64
C ASP A 43 -16.06 6.16 2.88
N ALA A 44 -16.43 7.44 2.86
CA ALA A 44 -17.52 7.94 2.07
C ALA A 44 -17.16 7.76 0.60
N ARG A 45 -17.52 6.59 0.03
CA ARG A 45 -17.83 6.14 -1.35
C ARG A 45 -17.53 7.04 -2.57
N SER A 46 -17.30 8.33 -2.40
CA SER A 46 -16.66 9.27 -3.31
C SER A 46 -15.14 9.21 -3.14
N GLY A 47 -14.40 8.78 -4.17
CA GLY A 47 -12.94 8.82 -4.22
C GLY A 47 -12.33 10.22 -4.28
N ASP A 48 -12.88 11.19 -3.53
CA ASP A 48 -12.34 12.54 -3.43
C ASP A 48 -11.28 12.58 -2.31
N PRO A 49 -10.04 13.03 -2.60
CA PRO A 49 -9.01 13.20 -1.58
C PRO A 49 -9.45 14.24 -0.54
N VAL A 50 -9.48 13.86 0.74
CA VAL A 50 -9.79 14.77 1.85
C VAL A 50 -8.50 15.14 2.58
N ALA A 51 -8.27 16.44 2.74
CA ALA A 51 -7.17 16.97 3.56
C ALA A 51 -7.41 16.78 5.07
N GLU A 52 -8.67 16.67 5.50
CA GLU A 52 -9.09 16.31 6.85
C GLU A 52 -10.40 15.52 6.77
N PRO A 53 -10.61 14.48 7.62
CA PRO A 53 -11.89 13.76 7.66
C PRO A 53 -13.02 14.74 7.98
N ALA A 54 -14.17 14.59 7.30
CA ALA A 54 -15.35 15.38 7.61
C ALA A 54 -15.67 15.26 9.12
N ALA A 55 -15.80 16.39 9.81
CA ALA A 55 -16.04 16.41 11.26
C ALA A 55 -17.18 15.43 11.67
N GLY A 56 -16.83 14.35 12.38
CA GLY A 56 -17.78 13.30 12.79
C GLY A 56 -17.14 11.90 12.90
N ASP A 57 -17.98 10.85 12.87
CA ASP A 57 -17.59 9.43 12.90
C ASP A 57 -17.11 8.90 11.52
N ALA A 58 -16.75 9.79 10.60
CA ALA A 58 -16.28 9.43 9.26
C ALA A 58 -14.97 8.64 9.37
N ARG A 59 -14.93 7.47 8.72
CA ARG A 59 -13.78 6.58 8.76
C ARG A 59 -12.86 6.97 7.62
N ALA A 60 -11.56 6.99 7.85
CA ALA A 60 -10.61 7.23 6.77
C ALA A 60 -9.76 5.99 6.53
N LEU A 61 -9.57 5.65 5.26
CA LEU A 61 -8.63 4.63 4.83
C LEU A 61 -7.33 5.28 4.39
N GLU A 62 -6.23 4.79 4.95
CA GLU A 62 -4.90 5.07 4.45
C GLU A 62 -4.47 3.96 3.50
N TRP A 63 -3.72 4.33 2.46
CA TRP A 63 -3.21 3.42 1.45
C TRP A 63 -1.71 3.61 1.34
N HIS A 64 -0.93 2.57 1.61
CA HIS A 64 0.51 2.59 1.60
C HIS A 64 1.04 1.70 0.49
N LEU A 65 1.64 2.32 -0.52
CA LEU A 65 2.46 1.58 -1.47
C LEU A 65 3.85 1.41 -0.88
N HIS A 66 4.13 0.18 -0.45
CA HIS A 66 5.35 -0.15 0.26
C HIS A 66 6.51 -0.44 -0.70
N PRO A 67 7.69 0.15 -0.44
CA PRO A 67 8.88 -0.08 -1.24
C PRO A 67 9.43 -1.50 -1.02
N VAL A 68 10.32 -1.93 -1.90
CA VAL A 68 11.05 -3.18 -1.67
C VAL A 68 11.94 -3.11 -0.43
N GLY A 69 12.21 -4.26 0.20
CA GLY A 69 13.23 -4.37 1.23
C GLY A 69 14.59 -3.86 0.75
N GLY A 70 15.25 -2.99 1.54
CA GLY A 70 16.52 -2.37 1.16
C GLY A 70 16.41 -1.38 0.00
N TYR A 71 15.25 -0.73 -0.17
CA TYR A 71 15.00 0.24 -1.22
C TYR A 71 16.12 1.29 -1.35
N ARG A 72 16.42 1.60 -2.61
CA ARG A 72 17.28 2.71 -2.99
C ARG A 72 16.55 3.59 -4.01
N PRO A 73 16.56 4.92 -3.83
CA PRO A 73 16.02 5.83 -4.84
C PRO A 73 16.77 5.67 -6.18
N PRO A 74 16.08 5.73 -7.33
CA PRO A 74 16.74 5.76 -8.63
C PRO A 74 17.62 7.01 -8.76
N ARG A 75 18.81 6.89 -9.38
CA ARG A 75 19.68 8.04 -9.62
C ARG A 75 19.01 9.07 -10.52
N ASP A 76 19.18 10.33 -10.15
CA ASP A 76 18.71 11.50 -10.89
C ASP A 76 17.18 11.49 -11.11
N CYS A 77 16.44 10.80 -10.23
CA CYS A 77 14.98 10.77 -10.20
C CYS A 77 14.50 11.37 -8.87
N PRO A 78 13.91 12.58 -8.88
CA PRO A 78 13.38 13.19 -7.66
C PRO A 78 12.26 12.35 -7.04
N THR A 79 12.25 12.24 -5.71
CA THR A 79 11.27 11.43 -4.97
C THR A 79 9.82 11.73 -5.34
N TYR A 80 9.47 13.02 -5.43
CA TYR A 80 8.12 13.46 -5.76
C TYR A 80 7.75 13.31 -7.25
N GLU A 81 8.72 13.01 -8.12
CA GLU A 81 8.45 12.71 -9.55
C GLU A 81 8.37 11.22 -9.83
N LEU A 82 8.76 10.37 -8.87
CA LEU A 82 8.87 8.92 -9.08
C LEU A 82 7.52 8.30 -9.48
N TRP A 83 6.43 8.70 -8.83
CA TRP A 83 5.10 8.22 -9.15
C TRP A 83 4.73 8.53 -10.60
N ASP A 84 4.75 9.81 -10.97
CA ASP A 84 4.38 10.29 -12.30
C ASP A 84 5.22 9.66 -13.41
N GLN A 85 6.53 9.49 -13.18
CA GLN A 85 7.41 8.82 -14.14
C GLN A 85 7.03 7.35 -14.33
N VAL A 86 6.66 6.64 -13.27
CA VAL A 86 6.28 5.22 -13.35
C VAL A 86 4.88 5.06 -13.95
N SER A 87 3.87 5.77 -13.42
CA SER A 87 2.48 5.66 -13.89
C SER A 87 2.37 6.09 -15.36
N GLY A 88 3.00 7.22 -15.73
CA GLY A 88 3.01 7.72 -17.10
C GLY A 88 3.66 6.76 -18.11
N GLN A 89 4.77 6.11 -17.73
CA GLN A 89 5.42 5.11 -18.59
C GLN A 89 4.55 3.86 -18.77
N LEU A 90 3.96 3.36 -17.68
CA LEU A 90 3.08 2.18 -17.75
C LEU A 90 1.82 2.49 -18.57
N ALA A 91 1.23 3.68 -18.42
CA ALA A 91 0.11 4.14 -19.24
C ALA A 91 0.49 4.24 -20.73
N ALA A 92 1.73 4.62 -21.04
CA ALA A 92 2.27 4.64 -22.40
C ALA A 92 2.63 3.24 -22.95
N GLY A 93 2.42 2.16 -22.17
CA GLY A 93 2.71 0.79 -22.58
C GLY A 93 4.20 0.41 -22.53
N VAL A 94 5.02 1.14 -21.77
CA VAL A 94 6.41 0.77 -21.53
C VAL A 94 6.46 -0.55 -20.75
N ASP A 95 7.41 -1.41 -21.11
CA ASP A 95 7.64 -2.69 -20.43
C ASP A 95 7.92 -2.47 -18.93
N PRO A 96 7.10 -3.02 -18.02
CA PRO A 96 7.30 -2.88 -16.58
C PRO A 96 8.62 -3.48 -16.08
N ALA A 97 9.30 -4.30 -16.87
CA ALA A 97 10.63 -4.82 -16.54
C ALA A 97 11.77 -3.81 -16.81
N ALA A 98 11.50 -2.69 -17.50
CA ALA A 98 12.55 -1.81 -18.02
C ALA A 98 12.17 -0.31 -18.01
N LEU A 99 11.51 0.16 -16.95
CA LEU A 99 11.16 1.58 -16.74
C LEU A 99 12.41 2.45 -16.68
N VAL A 100 12.39 3.60 -17.35
CA VAL A 100 13.48 4.59 -17.36
C VAL A 100 13.21 5.61 -16.25
N LEU A 101 14.06 5.64 -15.23
CA LEU A 101 13.90 6.50 -14.05
C LEU A 101 15.19 7.28 -13.81
N GLY A 102 15.15 8.58 -14.10
CA GLY A 102 16.37 9.40 -14.16
C GLY A 102 17.40 8.80 -15.13
N SER A 103 18.57 8.42 -14.61
CA SER A 103 19.65 7.81 -15.40
C SER A 103 19.67 6.27 -15.37
N GLU A 104 18.65 5.63 -14.77
CA GLU A 104 18.59 4.17 -14.58
C GLU A 104 17.47 3.51 -15.37
N ARG A 105 17.63 2.20 -15.61
CA ARG A 105 16.54 1.30 -16.03
C ARG A 105 16.24 0.32 -14.91
N ARG A 106 14.97 0.24 -14.49
CA ARG A 106 14.56 -0.61 -13.38
C ARG A 106 13.24 -1.33 -13.65
N PRO A 107 13.07 -2.56 -13.16
CA PRO A 107 11.76 -3.19 -13.14
C PRO A 107 10.89 -2.58 -12.03
N LEU A 108 9.58 -2.52 -12.25
CA LEU A 108 8.57 -2.07 -11.29
C LEU A 108 8.73 -2.79 -9.94
N THR A 109 8.94 -4.10 -9.98
CA THR A 109 9.12 -4.98 -8.81
C THR A 109 10.43 -4.74 -8.05
N SER A 110 11.26 -3.79 -8.48
CA SER A 110 12.42 -3.34 -7.70
C SER A 110 12.18 -2.01 -6.97
N LEU A 111 11.04 -1.36 -7.23
CA LEU A 111 10.66 -0.11 -6.58
C LEU A 111 9.74 -0.40 -5.40
N TRP A 112 8.66 -1.14 -5.66
CA TRP A 112 7.62 -1.46 -4.70
C TRP A 112 7.39 -2.96 -4.63
N ASP A 113 7.01 -3.46 -3.46
CA ASP A 113 6.58 -4.85 -3.28
C ASP A 113 5.06 -4.98 -3.40
N GLY A 114 4.31 -3.96 -2.99
CA GLY A 114 2.86 -4.05 -2.92
C GLY A 114 2.19 -2.92 -2.16
N LEU A 115 0.86 -2.97 -2.15
CA LEU A 115 -0.02 -2.00 -1.52
C LEU A 115 -0.62 -2.59 -0.25
N GLU A 116 -0.79 -1.77 0.76
CA GLU A 116 -1.58 -2.05 1.95
C GLU A 116 -2.64 -0.97 2.12
N SER A 117 -3.83 -1.34 2.60
CA SER A 117 -4.83 -0.38 3.07
C SER A 117 -5.41 -0.80 4.41
N PHE A 118 -5.62 0.19 5.29
CA PHE A 118 -6.13 0.02 6.65
C PHE A 118 -6.84 1.30 7.11
N ALA A 119 -7.69 1.18 8.14
CA ALA A 119 -8.38 2.32 8.71
C ALA A 119 -7.47 3.08 9.68
N VAL A 120 -7.45 4.42 9.57
CA VAL A 120 -6.63 5.30 10.43
C VAL A 120 -7.44 6.25 11.29
N PHE A 121 -8.70 6.48 10.93
CA PHE A 121 -9.67 7.24 11.71
C PHE A 121 -11.03 6.54 11.71
N GLY A 122 -11.84 6.83 12.73
CA GLY A 122 -13.18 6.27 12.89
C GLY A 122 -13.18 4.84 13.44
N ALA A 123 -14.28 4.12 13.19
CA ALA A 123 -14.44 2.73 13.63
C ALA A 123 -13.58 1.78 12.78
N GLU A 124 -12.83 0.89 13.44
CA GLU A 124 -12.08 -0.16 12.75
C GLU A 124 -13.06 -1.13 12.06
N PRO A 125 -12.95 -1.31 10.72
CA PRO A 125 -13.75 -2.29 9.99
C PRO A 125 -13.38 -3.71 10.40
N GLU A 126 -14.35 -4.62 10.34
CA GLU A 126 -14.05 -6.04 10.26
C GLU A 126 -13.34 -6.36 8.93
N PRO A 127 -12.43 -7.36 8.86
CA PRO A 127 -11.70 -7.67 7.64
C PRO A 127 -12.57 -7.87 6.39
N ALA A 128 -13.74 -8.50 6.53
CA ALA A 128 -14.65 -8.69 5.40
C ALA A 128 -15.25 -7.36 4.89
N GLU A 129 -15.54 -6.42 5.78
CA GLU A 129 -16.03 -5.08 5.43
C GLU A 129 -14.92 -4.29 4.73
N LEU A 130 -13.70 -4.30 5.28
CA LEU A 130 -12.54 -3.65 4.67
C LEU A 130 -12.32 -4.17 3.25
N GLY A 131 -12.31 -5.49 3.08
CA GLY A 131 -12.11 -6.13 1.77
C GLY A 131 -13.14 -5.72 0.71
N GLN A 132 -14.40 -5.54 1.11
CA GLN A 132 -15.44 -5.05 0.20
C GLN A 132 -15.21 -3.59 -0.16
N LEU A 133 -14.97 -2.74 0.83
CA LEU A 133 -14.78 -1.30 0.65
C LEU A 133 -13.59 -1.00 -0.28
N VAL A 134 -12.43 -1.60 -0.02
CA VAL A 134 -11.23 -1.37 -0.83
C VAL A 134 -11.37 -1.91 -2.25
N THR A 135 -12.15 -2.99 -2.44
CA THR A 135 -12.45 -3.53 -3.77
C THR A 135 -13.36 -2.58 -4.54
N GLU A 136 -14.35 -1.97 -3.88
CA GLU A 136 -15.24 -0.97 -4.49
C GLU A 136 -14.46 0.26 -4.94
N VAL A 137 -13.53 0.74 -4.10
CA VAL A 137 -12.68 1.91 -4.41
C VAL A 137 -11.73 1.63 -5.57
N LEU A 138 -10.96 0.54 -5.48
CA LEU A 138 -9.85 0.29 -6.41
C LEU A 138 -10.29 -0.48 -7.67
N GLY A 139 -11.45 -1.14 -7.63
CA GLY A 139 -11.90 -2.05 -8.69
C GLY A 139 -11.09 -3.36 -8.77
N ILE A 140 -10.14 -3.58 -7.86
CA ILE A 140 -9.28 -4.76 -7.79
C ILE A 140 -9.38 -5.35 -6.38
N ALA A 141 -9.79 -6.62 -6.29
CA ALA A 141 -9.84 -7.32 -5.02
C ALA A 141 -8.42 -7.49 -4.42
N PRO A 142 -8.27 -7.35 -3.09
CA PRO A 142 -7.02 -7.63 -2.39
C PRO A 142 -6.60 -9.09 -2.53
N ASP A 143 -5.28 -9.31 -2.56
CA ASP A 143 -4.70 -10.66 -2.56
C ASP A 143 -4.86 -11.34 -1.20
N ALA A 144 -4.93 -10.56 -0.12
CA ALA A 144 -5.20 -11.03 1.24
C ALA A 144 -5.87 -9.92 2.07
N VAL A 145 -6.76 -10.32 2.98
CA VAL A 145 -7.40 -9.43 3.96
C VAL A 145 -7.52 -10.16 5.28
N GLY A 146 -7.26 -9.48 6.40
CA GLY A 146 -7.34 -10.08 7.72
C GLY A 146 -6.86 -9.15 8.81
N LEU A 147 -6.70 -9.69 10.02
CA LEU A 147 -6.16 -8.96 11.16
C LEU A 147 -4.63 -9.09 11.18
N VAL A 148 -3.94 -7.97 11.41
CA VAL A 148 -2.48 -7.90 11.47
C VAL A 148 -2.01 -7.14 12.71
N ASP A 149 -0.81 -7.48 13.17
CA ASP A 149 -0.09 -6.81 14.26
C ASP A 149 0.96 -5.87 13.66
N HIS A 150 0.55 -4.64 13.35
CA HIS A 150 1.43 -3.63 12.76
C HIS A 150 2.62 -3.26 13.65
N GLU A 151 2.46 -3.33 14.98
CA GLU A 151 3.55 -3.03 15.93
C GLU A 151 4.65 -4.09 15.80
N ARG A 152 4.28 -5.37 15.85
CA ARG A 152 5.23 -6.48 15.67
C ARG A 152 5.87 -6.48 14.29
N ILE A 153 5.10 -6.19 13.23
CA ILE A 153 5.65 -6.10 11.87
C ILE A 153 6.64 -4.94 11.76
N GLY A 154 6.30 -3.77 12.32
CA GLY A 154 7.17 -2.61 12.41
C GLY A 154 8.48 -2.94 13.12
N ASP A 155 8.42 -3.59 14.29
CA ASP A 155 9.59 -4.03 15.05
C ASP A 155 10.51 -4.98 14.26
N VAL A 156 9.94 -5.87 13.44
CA VAL A 156 10.72 -6.77 12.58
C VAL A 156 11.42 -5.96 11.48
N TRP A 157 10.69 -5.05 10.84
CA TRP A 157 11.24 -4.19 9.79
C TRP A 157 12.35 -3.29 10.32
N GLU A 158 12.17 -2.65 11.48
CA GLU A 158 13.18 -1.81 12.11
C GLU A 158 14.44 -2.61 12.46
N ARG A 159 14.29 -3.78 13.09
CA ARG A 159 15.43 -4.64 13.44
C ARG A 159 16.16 -5.20 12.23
N SER A 160 15.50 -5.24 11.06
CA SER A 160 16.12 -5.64 9.80
C SER A 160 16.93 -4.51 9.14
N ASP A 161 17.02 -3.33 9.75
CA ASP A 161 17.54 -2.12 9.10
C ASP A 161 16.85 -1.86 7.76
N ARG A 162 15.52 -2.03 7.75
CA ARG A 162 14.65 -1.85 6.57
C ARG A 162 14.92 -2.81 5.41
N ALA A 163 15.70 -3.86 5.64
CA ALA A 163 15.99 -4.88 4.63
C ALA A 163 14.81 -5.85 4.41
N ALA A 164 13.90 -5.98 5.38
CA ALA A 164 12.70 -6.79 5.24
C ALA A 164 11.64 -6.08 4.39
N SER A 165 10.87 -6.87 3.64
CA SER A 165 9.68 -6.40 2.92
C SER A 165 8.48 -6.37 3.87
N LEU A 166 7.87 -5.19 4.07
CA LEU A 166 6.65 -5.07 4.86
C LEU A 166 5.51 -5.90 4.26
N ILE A 167 5.37 -5.89 2.93
CA ILE A 167 4.36 -6.66 2.21
C ILE A 167 4.54 -8.16 2.39
N ALA A 168 5.79 -8.67 2.37
CA ALA A 168 6.04 -10.07 2.65
C ALA A 168 5.64 -10.44 4.09
N LEU A 169 6.00 -9.60 5.08
CA LEU A 169 5.63 -9.82 6.48
C LEU A 169 4.12 -9.81 6.71
N LEU A 170 3.41 -8.88 6.05
CA LEU A 170 1.94 -8.81 6.07
C LEU A 170 1.31 -10.06 5.45
N PHE A 171 1.78 -10.50 4.27
CA PHE A 171 1.29 -11.74 3.67
C PHE A 171 1.56 -12.96 4.55
N ASP A 172 2.73 -13.05 5.17
CA ASP A 172 3.07 -14.16 6.05
C ASP A 172 2.17 -14.21 7.29
N GLU A 173 1.82 -13.06 7.87
CA GLU A 173 0.84 -12.99 8.96
C GLU A 173 -0.57 -13.34 8.49
N LEU A 174 -1.03 -12.76 7.39
CA LEU A 174 -2.37 -13.02 6.84
C LEU A 174 -2.58 -14.47 6.37
N ARG A 175 -1.52 -15.15 5.94
CA ARG A 175 -1.53 -16.59 5.62
C ARG A 175 -1.33 -17.47 6.84
N GLY A 176 -0.60 -16.97 7.82
CA GLY A 176 -0.30 -17.64 9.08
C GLY A 176 -1.44 -17.55 10.10
N ALA A 177 -2.40 -16.64 9.91
CA ALA A 177 -3.63 -16.54 10.68
C ALA A 177 -4.46 -17.83 10.49
N PRO A 178 -4.52 -18.73 11.48
CA PRO A 178 -5.27 -19.95 11.35
C PRO A 178 -6.75 -19.62 11.54
N GLY A 179 -7.58 -19.99 10.55
CA GLY A 179 -8.81 -20.68 10.93
C GLY A 179 -8.42 -21.97 11.63
N ASP A 180 -8.63 -22.01 12.95
CA ASP A 180 -8.52 -23.15 13.88
C ASP A 180 -7.16 -23.81 14.11
N MET A 181 -6.85 -24.09 15.39
CA MET A 181 -6.80 -25.47 15.91
C MET A 181 -6.97 -25.52 17.44
N THR A 182 -7.99 -26.28 17.86
CA THR A 182 -8.25 -26.91 19.18
C THR A 182 -8.89 -26.13 20.33
N GLY A 183 -10.21 -26.30 20.41
CA GLY A 183 -11.01 -26.45 21.64
C GLY A 183 -12.21 -27.34 21.36
#